data_AF-A0A1V5J4H2-F1
#
_entry.id   AF-A0A1V5J4H2-F1
#
_cell.length_a   1.000
_cell.length_b   1.000
_cell.length_c   1.000
_cell.angle_alpha   90.00
_cell.angle_beta   90.00
_cell.angle_gamma   90.00
#
_symmetry.space_group_name_H-M   'P 1'
#
loop_
_entity.id
_entity.type
_entity.pdbx_description
1 polymer ?
#
loop_
_entity_poly.entity_id
_entity_poly.type
_entity_poly.pdbx_seq_one_letter_code
_entity_poly.pdbx_strand_id
1 'polypeptide(L)'
;MLSKMLRMTALFDVYGPLLTQRQQEMCRLYYLNDYSLSEISELHGVSRQAIHDALVRSEQAMEEYENQFGLIRCSEARRRQLGELVAALRGVGESIDKALHALGGGPGGASDCDLNAARAWLARTIEAVESCQKAAISMEADTGMDTGTGTDLGGDEAISGKEGGL
;
A
#
# COMPACT_ATOMS: atom_id res chain seq x y z
N MET A 1 20.28 2.42 2.83
CA MET A 1 19.59 3.34 1.89
C MET A 1 18.30 2.72 1.36
N LEU A 2 18.32 1.50 0.81
CA LEU A 2 17.11 0.82 0.30
C LEU A 2 15.98 0.71 1.33
N SER A 3 16.30 0.35 2.57
CA SER A 3 15.31 0.20 3.66
C SER A 3 14.58 1.50 3.99
N LYS A 4 15.25 2.64 3.93
CA LYS A 4 14.63 3.95 4.17
C LYS A 4 13.71 4.34 3.01
N MET A 5 14.14 4.14 1.77
CA MET A 5 13.31 4.44 0.61
C MET A 5 12.04 3.59 0.60
N LEU A 6 12.15 2.28 0.81
CA LEU A 6 10.99 1.38 0.88
C LEU A 6 10.00 1.80 1.98
N ARG A 7 10.50 2.20 3.15
CA ARG A 7 9.67 2.72 4.24
C ARG A 7 8.96 4.01 3.85
N MET A 8 9.66 4.95 3.22
CA MET A 8 9.06 6.22 2.78
C MET A 8 8.03 6.03 1.68
N THR A 9 8.25 5.12 0.73
CA THR A 9 7.25 4.76 -0.28
C THR A 9 5.98 4.22 0.39
N ALA A 10 6.11 3.27 1.32
CA ALA A 10 4.95 2.72 2.03
C ALA A 10 4.20 3.78 2.86
N LEU A 11 4.93 4.71 3.48
CA LEU A 11 4.33 5.84 4.20
C LEU A 11 3.62 6.80 3.25
N PHE A 12 4.19 7.06 2.08
CA PHE A 12 3.62 7.94 1.09
C PHE A 12 2.32 7.38 0.50
N ASP A 13 2.21 6.07 0.31
CA ASP A 13 0.99 5.44 -0.19
C ASP A 13 -0.20 5.65 0.78
N VAL A 14 0.06 5.68 2.09
CA VAL A 14 -0.96 5.83 3.13
C VAL A 14 -1.20 7.30 3.51
N TYR A 15 -0.13 8.07 3.66
CA TYR A 15 -0.16 9.42 4.24
C TYR A 15 0.15 10.52 3.25
N GLY A 16 0.55 10.20 2.02
CA GLY A 16 0.80 11.17 0.95
C GLY A 16 -0.35 12.16 0.72
N PRO A 17 -1.63 11.74 0.77
CA PRO A 17 -2.77 12.65 0.65
C PRO A 17 -2.92 13.68 1.80
N LEU A 18 -2.26 13.47 2.94
CA LEU A 18 -2.29 14.40 4.09
C LEU A 18 -1.21 15.49 3.98
N LEU A 19 -0.25 15.32 3.07
CA LEU A 19 0.79 16.30 2.82
C LEU A 19 0.24 17.49 2.02
N THR A 20 0.94 18.63 2.10
CA THR A 20 0.64 19.73 1.18
C THR A 20 0.97 19.33 -0.26
N GLN A 21 0.27 19.89 -1.24
CA GLN A 21 0.47 19.58 -2.66
C GLN A 21 1.95 19.69 -3.08
N ARG A 22 2.66 20.72 -2.59
CA ARG A 22 4.09 20.90 -2.87
C ARG A 22 4.96 19.80 -2.26
N GLN A 23 4.67 19.37 -1.04
CA GLN A 23 5.39 18.26 -0.41
C GLN A 23 5.12 16.95 -1.15
N GLN A 24 3.85 16.71 -1.52
CA GLN A 24 3.44 15.53 -2.25
C GLN A 24 4.15 15.43 -3.62
N GLU A 25 4.23 16.54 -4.36
CA GLU A 25 4.95 16.63 -5.64
C GLU A 25 6.42 16.24 -5.48
N MET A 26 7.13 16.84 -4.51
CA MET A 26 8.54 16.55 -4.28
C MET A 26 8.78 15.09 -3.88
N CYS A 27 7.92 14.55 -2.99
CA CYS A 27 7.99 13.15 -2.58
C CYS A 27 7.71 12.20 -3.75
N ARG A 28 6.71 12.49 -4.60
CA ARG A 28 6.38 11.69 -5.78
C ARG A 28 7.54 11.65 -6.78
N LEU A 29 8.10 12.81 -7.12
CA LEU A 29 9.23 12.90 -8.04
C LEU A 29 10.43 12.10 -7.52
N TYR A 30 10.74 12.23 -6.22
CA TYR A 30 11.91 11.59 -5.62
C TYR A 30 11.75 10.08 -5.34
N TYR A 31 10.64 9.66 -4.72
CA TYR A 31 10.47 8.26 -4.26
C TYR A 31 9.73 7.36 -5.26
N LEU A 32 8.92 7.92 -6.17
CA LEU A 32 8.12 7.11 -7.11
C LEU A 32 8.62 7.19 -8.55
N ASN A 33 9.17 8.35 -8.95
CA ASN A 33 9.63 8.58 -10.32
C ASN A 33 11.16 8.53 -10.47
N ASP A 34 11.89 8.22 -9.40
CA ASP A 34 13.36 8.11 -9.37
C ASP A 34 14.13 9.37 -9.82
N TYR A 35 13.53 10.56 -9.69
CA TYR A 35 14.23 11.81 -10.01
C TYR A 35 15.29 12.12 -8.95
N SER A 36 16.47 12.54 -9.40
CA SER A 36 17.50 13.08 -8.54
C SER A 36 17.17 14.50 -8.07
N LEU A 37 17.76 14.92 -6.94
CA LEU A 37 17.60 16.28 -6.41
C LEU A 37 18.02 17.36 -7.43
N SER A 38 18.96 17.05 -8.33
CA SER A 38 19.39 17.95 -9.39
C SER A 38 18.31 18.13 -10.45
N GLU A 39 17.69 17.05 -10.91
CA GLU A 39 16.61 17.09 -11.91
C GLU A 39 15.38 17.81 -11.37
N ILE A 40 15.03 17.58 -10.09
CA ILE A 40 13.91 18.28 -9.43
C ILE A 40 14.24 19.78 -9.27
N SER A 41 15.51 20.11 -8.98
CA SER A 41 15.98 21.49 -8.85
C SER A 41 15.87 22.27 -10.15
N GLU A 42 16.23 21.65 -11.25
CA GLU A 42 16.12 22.22 -12.60
C GLU A 42 14.66 22.35 -13.04
N LEU A 43 13.82 21.33 -12.78
CA LEU A 43 12.41 21.33 -13.16
C LEU A 43 11.60 22.43 -12.46
N HIS A 44 11.88 22.69 -11.19
CA HIS A 44 11.11 23.63 -10.37
C HIS A 44 11.81 24.99 -10.14
N GLY A 45 13.06 25.16 -10.57
CA GLY A 45 13.85 26.37 -10.32
C GLY A 45 14.14 26.61 -8.84
N VAL A 46 14.20 25.55 -8.02
CA VAL A 46 14.39 25.60 -6.57
C VAL A 46 15.75 25.02 -6.22
N SER A 47 16.42 25.52 -5.17
CA SER A 47 17.71 24.96 -4.76
C SER A 47 17.60 23.51 -4.29
N ARG A 48 18.65 22.70 -4.52
CA ARG A 48 18.74 21.32 -4.02
C ARG A 48 18.52 21.22 -2.51
N GLN A 49 19.01 22.23 -1.77
CA GLN A 49 18.83 22.30 -0.32
C GLN A 49 17.36 22.46 0.06
N ALA A 50 16.63 23.36 -0.62
CA ALA A 50 15.22 23.56 -0.35
C ALA A 50 14.36 22.32 -0.69
N ILE A 51 14.75 21.54 -1.70
CA ILE A 51 14.11 20.25 -2.02
C ILE A 51 14.40 19.23 -0.91
N HIS A 52 15.67 19.11 -0.50
CA HIS A 52 16.06 18.22 0.59
C HIS A 52 15.28 18.55 1.89
N ASP A 53 15.19 19.83 2.25
CA ASP A 53 14.45 20.29 3.43
C ASP A 53 12.94 20.06 3.31
N ALA A 54 12.38 20.10 2.09
CA ALA A 54 10.99 19.74 1.85
C ALA A 54 10.76 18.23 2.02
N LEU A 55 11.66 17.39 1.51
CA LEU A 55 11.59 15.94 1.67
C LEU A 55 11.68 15.55 3.15
N VAL A 56 12.70 16.02 3.87
CA VAL A 56 12.89 15.71 5.30
C VAL A 56 11.67 16.09 6.14
N ARG A 57 11.08 17.27 5.90
CA ARG A 57 9.85 17.68 6.60
C ARG A 57 8.66 16.78 6.29
N SER A 58 8.57 16.29 5.05
CA SER A 58 7.52 15.38 4.63
C SER A 58 7.70 14.00 5.23
N GLU A 59 8.94 13.47 5.26
CA GLU A 59 9.29 12.23 5.95
C GLU A 59 8.87 12.29 7.42
N GLN A 60 9.21 13.38 8.10
CA GLN A 60 8.91 13.56 9.51
C GLN A 60 7.40 13.66 9.78
N ALA A 61 6.66 14.40 8.95
CA ALA A 61 5.20 14.46 9.05
C ALA A 61 4.54 13.09 8.88
N MET A 62 4.98 12.30 7.89
CA MET A 62 4.42 10.97 7.64
C MET A 62 4.74 9.99 8.78
N GLU A 63 5.95 10.01 9.35
CA GLU A 63 6.28 9.20 10.52
C GLU A 63 5.48 9.64 11.76
N GLU A 64 5.23 10.93 11.94
CA GLU A 64 4.34 11.42 13.00
C GLU A 64 2.91 10.92 12.82
N TYR A 65 2.38 10.91 11.60
CA TYR A 65 1.08 10.32 11.30
C TYR A 65 1.05 8.82 11.58
N GLU A 66 2.09 8.07 11.23
CA GLU A 66 2.16 6.64 11.57
C GLU A 66 2.27 6.39 13.07
N ASN A 67 2.95 7.27 13.82
CA ASN A 67 3.00 7.18 15.26
C ASN A 67 1.63 7.45 15.91
N GLN A 68 0.85 8.35 15.34
CA GLN A 68 -0.48 8.71 15.85
C GLN A 68 -1.56 7.69 15.44
N PHE A 69 -1.61 7.31 14.17
CA PHE A 69 -2.67 6.46 13.62
C PHE A 69 -2.29 4.99 13.55
N GLY A 70 -1.01 4.68 13.30
CA GLY A 70 -0.51 3.30 13.25
C GLY A 70 -1.14 2.43 12.18
N LEU A 71 -1.58 3.02 11.06
CA LEU A 71 -2.33 2.29 10.01
C LEU A 71 -1.47 1.21 9.37
N ILE A 72 -0.20 1.50 9.07
CA ILE A 72 0.71 0.53 8.47
C ILE A 72 0.96 -0.60 9.45
N ARG A 73 1.33 -0.27 10.70
CA ARG A 73 1.52 -1.28 11.76
C ARG A 73 0.29 -2.16 11.98
N CYS A 74 -0.91 -1.58 11.94
CA CYS A 74 -2.17 -2.32 12.09
C CYS A 74 -2.38 -3.27 10.91
N SER A 75 -2.15 -2.81 9.68
CA SER A 75 -2.24 -3.63 8.46
C SER A 75 -1.26 -4.81 8.50
N GLU A 76 -0.03 -4.59 8.95
CA GLU A 76 1.01 -5.61 9.05
C GLU A 76 0.67 -6.65 10.12
N ALA A 77 0.18 -6.21 11.28
CA ALA A 77 -0.27 -7.10 12.34
C ALA A 77 -1.44 -7.97 11.86
N ARG A 78 -2.42 -7.38 11.18
CA ARG A 78 -3.56 -8.10 10.62
C ARG A 78 -3.12 -9.14 9.59
N ARG A 79 -2.20 -8.77 8.68
CA ARG A 79 -1.62 -9.69 7.68
C ARG A 79 -0.91 -10.87 8.35
N ARG A 80 -0.17 -10.62 9.43
CA ARG A 80 0.49 -11.68 10.20
C ARG A 80 -0.52 -12.65 10.81
N GLN A 81 -1.56 -12.13 11.47
CA GLN A 81 -2.60 -12.95 12.09
C GLN A 81 -3.34 -13.82 11.07
N LEU A 82 -3.64 -13.27 9.88
CA LEU A 82 -4.23 -14.05 8.78
C LEU A 82 -3.29 -15.15 8.30
N GLY A 83 -1.99 -14.86 8.16
CA GLY A 83 -0.98 -15.85 7.80
C GLY A 83 -0.88 -17.00 8.81
N GLU A 84 -0.91 -16.68 10.10
CA GLU A 84 -0.92 -17.67 11.20
C GLU A 84 -2.18 -18.56 11.14
N LEU A 85 -3.34 -17.97 10.86
CA LEU A 85 -4.60 -18.71 10.71
C LEU A 85 -4.53 -19.69 9.52
N VAL A 86 -4.03 -19.24 8.37
CA VAL A 86 -3.85 -20.10 7.20
C VAL A 86 -2.90 -21.26 7.52
N ALA A 87 -1.79 -21.01 8.20
CA ALA A 87 -0.85 -22.05 8.60
C ALA A 87 -1.48 -23.07 9.56
N ALA A 88 -2.27 -22.62 10.53
CA ALA A 88 -2.99 -23.50 11.45
C ALA A 88 -4.01 -24.39 10.72
N LEU A 89 -4.79 -23.81 9.79
CA LEU A 89 -5.77 -24.57 9.00
C LEU A 89 -5.09 -25.63 8.10
N ARG A 90 -3.93 -25.30 7.51
CA ARG A 90 -3.13 -26.28 6.75
C ARG A 90 -2.65 -27.43 7.64
N GLY A 91 -2.18 -27.14 8.86
CA GLY A 91 -1.77 -28.17 9.82
C GLY A 91 -2.91 -29.11 10.25
N VAL A 92 -4.13 -28.59 10.37
CA VAL A 92 -5.33 -29.42 10.60
C VAL A 92 -5.60 -30.32 9.40
N GLY A 93 -5.51 -29.78 8.18
CA GLY A 93 -5.63 -30.57 6.94
C GLY A 93 -4.64 -31.73 6.88
N GLU A 94 -3.35 -31.48 7.14
CA GLU A 94 -2.33 -32.53 7.17
C GLU A 94 -2.58 -33.58 8.25
N SER A 95 -3.12 -33.18 9.41
CA SER A 95 -3.45 -34.11 10.49
C SER A 95 -4.61 -35.04 10.11
N ILE A 96 -5.59 -34.53 9.38
CA ILE A 96 -6.68 -35.32 8.79
C ILE A 96 -6.13 -36.29 7.74
N ASP A 97 -5.25 -35.84 6.86
CA ASP A 97 -4.63 -36.70 5.84
C ASP A 97 -3.80 -37.84 6.47
N LYS A 98 -3.04 -37.54 7.53
CA LYS A 98 -2.32 -38.57 8.32
C LYS A 98 -3.27 -39.56 8.97
N ALA A 99 -4.38 -39.09 9.54
CA ALA A 99 -5.40 -39.96 10.14
C ALA A 99 -6.07 -40.86 9.09
N LEU A 100 -6.38 -40.34 7.91
CA LEU A 100 -6.89 -41.12 6.76
C LEU A 100 -5.92 -42.22 6.34
N HIS A 101 -4.64 -41.87 6.17
CA HIS A 101 -3.62 -42.85 5.83
C HIS A 101 -3.44 -43.92 6.92
N ALA A 102 -3.52 -43.55 8.20
CA ALA A 102 -3.40 -44.48 9.32
C ALA A 102 -4.62 -45.38 9.50
N LEU A 103 -5.82 -44.89 9.17
CA LEU A 103 -7.08 -45.64 9.26
C LEU A 103 -7.31 -46.59 8.08
N GLY A 104 -6.54 -46.47 7.00
CA GLY A 104 -6.44 -47.49 5.95
C GLY A 104 -7.68 -47.60 5.07
N GLY A 105 -7.60 -47.02 3.87
CA GLY A 105 -8.48 -47.38 2.77
C GLY A 105 -8.24 -48.82 2.32
N GLY A 106 -9.10 -49.75 2.76
CA GLY A 106 -9.66 -50.75 1.85
C GLY A 106 -10.86 -50.10 1.15
N PRO A 107 -11.00 -50.18 -0.19
CA PRO A 107 -12.09 -49.54 -0.91
C PRO A 107 -13.41 -50.28 -0.61
N GLY A 108 -14.24 -49.76 0.29
CA GLY A 108 -15.56 -50.38 0.54
C GLY A 108 -16.36 -49.96 1.79
N GLY A 109 -15.92 -49.03 2.63
CA GLY A 109 -16.66 -48.63 3.84
C GLY A 109 -17.47 -47.34 3.66
N ALA A 110 -18.79 -47.39 3.85
CA ALA A 110 -19.76 -46.31 3.67
C ALA A 110 -19.64 -45.09 4.63
N SER A 111 -18.49 -44.88 5.29
CA SER A 111 -18.26 -43.82 6.29
C SER A 111 -17.21 -42.78 5.87
N ASP A 112 -16.64 -42.89 4.66
CA ASP A 112 -15.54 -42.06 4.15
C ASP A 112 -16.00 -40.68 3.59
N CYS A 113 -17.33 -40.44 3.60
CA CYS A 113 -17.94 -39.22 3.09
C CYS A 113 -17.75 -38.00 4.02
N ASP A 114 -17.76 -38.19 5.34
CA ASP A 114 -17.69 -37.09 6.30
C ASP A 114 -16.28 -36.46 6.39
N LEU A 115 -15.23 -37.28 6.29
CA LEU A 115 -13.84 -36.78 6.33
C LEU A 115 -13.40 -36.14 5.00
N ASN A 116 -13.80 -36.71 3.85
CA ASN A 116 -13.55 -36.08 2.56
C ASN A 116 -14.32 -34.75 2.43
N ALA A 117 -15.54 -34.67 2.98
CA ALA A 117 -16.29 -33.43 3.08
C ALA A 117 -15.59 -32.41 4.00
N ALA A 118 -15.07 -32.83 5.16
CA ALA A 118 -14.29 -31.98 6.05
C ALA A 118 -13.02 -31.44 5.38
N ARG A 119 -12.30 -32.28 4.61
CA ARG A 119 -11.11 -31.88 3.85
C ARG A 119 -11.46 -30.86 2.77
N ALA A 120 -12.52 -31.09 2.01
CA ALA A 120 -13.00 -30.15 0.99
C ALA A 120 -13.45 -28.81 1.60
N TRP A 121 -14.06 -28.84 2.79
CA TRP A 121 -14.44 -27.63 3.53
C TRP A 121 -13.22 -26.84 4.00
N LEU A 122 -12.19 -27.51 4.54
CA LEU A 122 -10.95 -26.85 4.96
C LEU A 122 -10.20 -26.23 3.78
N ALA A 123 -10.09 -26.94 2.65
CA ALA A 123 -9.47 -26.43 1.45
C ALA A 123 -10.17 -25.15 0.94
N ARG A 124 -11.50 -25.17 0.86
CA ARG A 124 -12.30 -23.99 0.51
C ARG A 124 -12.14 -22.84 1.50
N THR A 125 -12.03 -23.16 2.80
CA THR A 125 -11.84 -22.15 3.84
C THR A 125 -10.46 -21.50 3.73
N ILE A 126 -9.41 -22.28 3.47
CA ILE A 126 -8.06 -21.77 3.22
C ILE A 126 -8.05 -20.87 1.97
N GLU A 127 -8.63 -21.32 0.86
CA GLU A 127 -8.73 -20.52 -0.36
C GLU A 127 -9.51 -19.22 -0.15
N ALA A 128 -10.60 -19.26 0.61
CA ALA A 128 -11.37 -18.06 0.95
C ALA A 128 -10.55 -17.06 1.77
N VAL A 129 -9.80 -17.54 2.78
CA VAL A 129 -8.94 -16.68 3.61
C VAL A 129 -7.80 -16.08 2.77
N GLU A 130 -7.17 -16.87 1.91
CA GLU A 130 -6.13 -16.39 0.99
C GLU A 130 -6.69 -15.37 -0.02
N SER A 131 -7.92 -15.59 -0.52
CA SER A 131 -8.61 -14.63 -1.38
C SER A 131 -8.91 -13.32 -0.66
N CYS A 132 -9.36 -13.37 0.59
CA CYS A 132 -9.56 -12.17 1.42
C CYS A 132 -8.25 -11.42 1.66
N GLN A 133 -7.14 -12.14 1.90
CA GLN A 133 -5.83 -11.53 2.08
C GLN A 133 -5.34 -10.84 0.80
N LYS A 134 -5.53 -11.46 -0.38
CA LYS A 134 -5.20 -10.85 -1.67
C LYS A 134 -6.05 -9.61 -1.95
N ALA A 135 -7.36 -9.68 -1.71
CA ALA A 135 -8.25 -8.55 -1.88
C ALA A 135 -7.86 -7.37 -0.97
N ALA A 136 -7.50 -7.64 0.29
CA ALA A 136 -7.01 -6.61 1.20
C ALA A 136 -5.73 -5.91 0.70
N ILE A 137 -4.81 -6.65 0.07
CA ILE A 137 -3.59 -6.08 -0.53
C ILE A 137 -3.92 -5.29 -1.80
N SER A 138 -4.86 -5.76 -2.64
CA SER A 138 -5.27 -5.05 -3.86
C SER A 138 -5.97 -3.72 -3.57
N MET A 139 -6.72 -3.62 -2.47
CA MET A 139 -7.34 -2.35 -2.07
C MET A 139 -6.32 -1.28 -1.66
N GLU A 140 -5.12 -1.67 -1.21
CA GLU A 140 -4.02 -0.75 -0.89
C GLU A 140 -3.32 -0.21 -2.16
N ALA A 141 -3.44 -0.89 -3.30
CA ALA A 141 -2.80 -0.51 -4.56
C ALA A 141 -3.62 0.48 -5.41
N ASP A 142 -4.94 0.47 -5.29
CA ASP A 142 -5.87 1.28 -6.11
C ASP A 142 -6.03 2.73 -5.64
N THR A 143 -5.42 3.11 -4.51
CA THR A 143 -5.33 4.51 -4.07
C THR A 143 -4.31 5.35 -4.86
N GLY A 144 -3.59 4.73 -5.80
CA GLY A 144 -2.70 5.42 -6.73
C GLY A 144 -3.40 5.84 -8.03
N MET A 145 -3.62 7.16 -8.19
CA MET A 145 -3.68 7.87 -9.47
C MET A 145 -5.06 8.01 -10.17
N ASP A 146 -5.77 9.12 -9.91
CA ASP A 146 -6.31 9.98 -10.97
C ASP A 146 -6.65 11.38 -10.42
N THR A 147 -5.86 12.38 -10.79
CA THR A 147 -6.35 13.70 -11.25
C THR A 147 -5.22 14.39 -12.00
N GLY A 148 -5.00 13.94 -13.24
CA GLY A 148 -4.15 14.64 -14.20
C GLY A 148 -5.00 15.13 -15.36
N THR A 149 -5.54 16.35 -15.28
CA THR A 149 -5.81 17.18 -16.47
C THR A 149 -5.52 18.64 -16.13
N GLY A 150 -4.26 19.03 -16.39
CA GLY A 150 -3.94 20.41 -16.65
C GLY A 150 -4.62 20.81 -17.95
N THR A 151 -5.45 21.86 -17.90
CA THR A 151 -5.74 22.65 -19.09
C THR A 151 -5.14 24.02 -18.88
N ASP A 152 -4.04 24.22 -19.60
CA ASP A 152 -3.44 25.47 -20.00
C ASP A 152 -4.50 26.45 -20.52
N LEU A 153 -4.54 27.66 -19.96
CA LEU A 153 -4.96 28.88 -20.65
C LEU A 153 -4.20 30.07 -20.04
N GLY A 154 -3.00 30.30 -20.58
CA GLY A 154 -2.46 31.65 -20.69
C GLY A 154 -3.35 32.47 -21.62
N GLY A 155 -3.94 33.54 -21.08
CA GLY A 155 -4.66 34.58 -21.80
C GLY A 155 -4.06 35.93 -21.45
N ASP A 156 -3.14 36.36 -22.31
CA ASP A 156 -2.54 37.69 -22.37
C ASP A 156 -3.64 38.71 -22.70
N GLU A 157 -3.94 39.65 -21.79
CA GLU A 157 -4.65 40.88 -22.16
C GLU A 157 -4.08 42.07 -21.39
N ALA A 158 -3.26 42.83 -22.13
CA ALA A 158 -2.90 44.19 -21.81
C ALA A 158 -4.13 45.09 -21.79
N ILE A 159 -4.37 45.82 -20.70
CA ILE A 159 -5.13 47.06 -20.73
C ILE A 159 -4.36 48.17 -20.00
N SER A 160 -3.88 49.08 -20.83
CA SER A 160 -3.46 50.45 -20.52
C SER A 160 -4.63 51.28 -19.98
N GLY A 161 -4.38 52.13 -18.97
CA GLY A 161 -5.11 53.39 -18.85
C GLY A 161 -5.63 53.82 -17.46
N LYS A 162 -4.87 54.76 -16.87
CA LYS A 162 -5.31 56.10 -16.42
C LYS A 162 -6.09 56.31 -15.09
N GLU A 163 -5.67 57.41 -14.43
CA GLU A 163 -6.37 58.27 -13.42
C GLU A 163 -6.44 57.69 -11.98
N GLY A 164 -6.23 58.40 -10.87
CA GLY A 164 -5.90 59.78 -10.48
C GLY A 164 -5.63 59.72 -8.96
N GLY A 165 -4.76 60.52 -8.34
CA GLY A 165 -5.02 61.91 -7.99
C GLY A 165 -5.28 62.04 -6.48
N LEU A 166 -4.41 62.82 -5.82
CA LEU A 166 -4.36 63.27 -4.42
C LEU A 166 -3.70 62.33 -3.40
#